data_AF-A0A925G927-F1
#
_entry.id   AF-A0A925G927-F1
#
_cell.length_a   1.000
_cell.length_b   1.000
_cell.length_c   1.000
_cell.angle_alpha   90.00
_cell.angle_beta   90.00
_cell.angle_gamma   90.00
#
_symmetry.space_group_name_H-M   'P 1'
#
loop_
_entity.id
_entity.type
_entity.pdbx_description
1 polymer ?
#
loop_
_entity_poly.entity_id
_entity_poly.type
_entity_poly.pdbx_seq_one_letter_code
_entity_poly.pdbx_strand_id
1 'polypeptide(L)'
;MPAYRLKYSPKFIIYLCICNYLNEEQVQALRNELSQKKLRYDKDFLRVIKRYIDLELLREKPIIWQDIWVYNYLIYDATKSKFPRKGLIVKYEKEIISPQKIIMDEVKMILMQG
;
A
#
# COMPACT_ATOMS: atom_id res chain seq x y z
N MET A 1 9.19 -23.82 -8.53
CA MET A 1 8.57 -22.51 -8.86
C MET A 1 9.51 -21.40 -8.39
N PRO A 2 9.88 -20.42 -9.23
CA PRO A 2 10.70 -19.30 -8.78
C PRO A 2 9.94 -18.50 -7.71
N ALA A 3 10.66 -18.05 -6.68
CA ALA A 3 10.07 -17.22 -5.64
C ALA A 3 9.58 -15.90 -6.24
N TYR A 4 8.30 -15.58 -6.04
CA TYR A 4 7.73 -14.30 -6.49
C TYR A 4 8.49 -13.14 -5.83
N ARG A 5 9.05 -12.25 -6.65
CA ARG A 5 9.77 -11.05 -6.20
C ARG A 5 8.83 -9.86 -6.29
N LEU A 6 8.65 -9.15 -5.16
CA LEU A 6 7.89 -7.90 -5.12
C LEU A 6 8.41 -6.91 -6.16
N LYS A 7 7.53 -6.36 -6.99
CA LYS A 7 7.83 -5.24 -7.89
C LYS A 7 7.86 -3.92 -7.11
N TYR A 8 6.98 -3.79 -6.12
CA TYR A 8 6.82 -2.61 -5.29
C TYR A 8 7.33 -2.83 -3.87
N SER A 9 7.83 -1.76 -3.24
CA SER A 9 8.21 -1.84 -1.82
C SER A 9 6.96 -2.01 -0.93
N PRO A 10 7.07 -2.69 0.24
CA PRO A 10 5.96 -2.76 1.19
C PRO A 10 5.37 -1.40 1.56
N LYS A 11 6.21 -0.36 1.74
CA LYS A 11 5.74 1.01 2.00
C LYS A 11 4.83 1.53 0.90
N PHE A 12 5.20 1.29 -0.36
CA PHE A 12 4.40 1.74 -1.49
C PHE A 12 3.07 0.97 -1.57
N ILE A 13 3.09 -0.34 -1.32
CA ILE A 13 1.88 -1.17 -1.29
C ILE A 13 0.93 -0.70 -0.19
N ILE A 14 1.44 -0.45 1.02
CA ILE A 14 0.66 0.11 2.13
C ILE A 14 0.12 1.47 1.74
N TYR A 15 0.95 2.38 1.23
CA TYR A 15 0.53 3.70 0.79
C TYR A 15 -0.64 3.64 -0.21
N LEU A 16 -0.55 2.80 -1.25
CA LEU A 16 -1.63 2.65 -2.22
C LEU A 16 -2.93 2.14 -1.57
N CYS A 17 -2.84 1.14 -0.70
CA CYS A 17 -4.01 0.63 0.02
C CYS A 17 -4.65 1.74 0.87
N ILE A 18 -3.85 2.50 1.64
CA ILE A 18 -4.34 3.59 2.48
C ILE A 18 -4.97 4.72 1.68
N CYS A 19 -4.41 5.09 0.52
CA CYS A 19 -4.98 6.15 -0.31
C CYS A 19 -6.42 5.88 -0.74
N ASN A 20 -6.85 4.62 -0.84
CA ASN A 20 -8.25 4.29 -1.18
C ASN A 20 -9.25 4.73 -0.10
N TYR A 21 -8.80 4.94 1.13
CA TYR A 21 -9.63 5.35 2.28
C TYR A 21 -9.59 6.86 2.54
N LEU A 22 -8.81 7.60 1.75
CA LEU A 22 -8.58 9.01 1.94
C LEU A 22 -9.21 9.78 0.78
N ASN A 23 -9.66 11.00 1.06
CA ASN A 23 -10.02 11.94 0.01
C ASN A 23 -8.77 12.56 -0.64
N GLU A 24 -8.96 13.27 -1.76
CA GLU A 24 -7.85 13.84 -2.54
C GLU A 24 -6.95 14.78 -1.73
N GLU A 25 -7.54 15.63 -0.89
CA GLU A 25 -6.80 16.56 -0.03
C GLU A 25 -5.93 15.83 0.99
N GLN A 26 -6.49 14.79 1.63
CA GLN A 26 -5.79 13.93 2.58
C GLN A 26 -4.67 13.14 1.90
N VAL A 27 -4.90 12.61 0.70
CA VAL A 27 -3.87 11.93 -0.09
C VAL A 27 -2.71 12.88 -0.39
N GLN A 28 -3.00 14.11 -0.81
CA GLN A 28 -1.97 15.09 -1.13
C GLN A 28 -1.19 15.52 0.13
N ALA A 29 -1.87 15.73 1.25
CA ALA A 29 -1.24 16.03 2.53
C ALA A 29 -0.33 14.89 3.01
N LEU A 30 -0.83 13.64 2.97
CA LEU A 30 -0.07 12.44 3.30
C LEU A 30 1.17 12.31 2.43
N ARG A 31 1.03 12.49 1.11
CA ARG A 31 2.14 12.43 0.16
C ARG A 31 3.21 13.47 0.47
N ASN A 32 2.80 14.70 0.77
CA ASN A 32 3.71 15.78 1.13
C ASN A 32 4.48 15.45 2.42
N GLU A 33 3.81 14.95 3.45
CA GLU A 33 4.46 14.56 4.71
C GLU A 33 5.43 13.39 4.49
N LEU A 34 5.01 12.37 3.72
CA LEU A 34 5.84 11.20 3.39
C LEU A 34 7.09 11.53 2.57
N SER A 35 7.05 12.63 1.80
CA SER A 35 8.18 13.10 0.99
C SER A 35 9.30 13.78 1.79
N GLN A 36 9.08 14.08 3.07
CA GLN A 36 10.05 14.79 3.89
C GLN A 36 11.27 13.91 4.21
N LYS A 37 12.48 14.49 4.11
CA LYS A 37 13.79 13.82 4.24
C LYS A 37 14.00 13.03 5.56
N LYS A 38 13.16 13.23 6.59
CA LYS A 38 13.27 12.58 7.91
C LYS A 38 12.68 11.17 7.97
N LEU A 39 11.93 10.73 6.96
CA LEU A 39 11.22 9.43 6.94
C LEU A 39 12.12 8.26 6.50
N ARG A 40 13.21 8.04 7.24
CA ARG A 40 14.17 6.97 6.93
C ARG A 40 13.69 5.59 7.39
N TYR A 41 12.93 5.51 8.48
CA TYR A 41 12.56 4.26 9.12
C TYR A 41 11.11 3.86 8.88
N ASP A 42 10.83 2.55 8.95
CA ASP A 42 9.51 1.97 8.71
C ASP A 42 8.53 2.32 9.83
N LYS A 43 9.04 2.49 11.06
CA LYS A 43 8.26 3.00 12.20
C LYS A 43 7.80 4.45 11.98
N ASP A 44 8.65 5.31 11.42
CA ASP A 44 8.28 6.70 11.13
C ASP A 44 7.20 6.74 10.06
N PHE A 45 7.33 5.90 9.02
CA PHE A 45 6.31 5.74 7.98
C PHE A 45 4.95 5.35 8.58
N LEU A 46 4.91 4.32 9.44
CA LEU A 46 3.67 3.91 10.09
C LEU A 46 3.08 4.99 10.99
N ARG A 47 3.93 5.72 11.72
CA ARG A 47 3.48 6.83 12.57
C ARG A 47 2.78 7.91 11.75
N VAL A 48 3.30 8.23 10.56
CA VAL A 48 2.66 9.19 9.65
C VAL A 48 1.33 8.62 9.15
N ILE A 49 1.31 7.39 8.62
CA ILE A 49 0.08 6.75 8.13
C ILE A 49 -1.05 6.78 9.17
N LYS A 50 -0.75 6.42 10.43
CA LYS A 50 -1.72 6.38 11.54
C LYS A 50 -2.32 7.76 11.91
N ARG A 51 -1.78 8.87 11.40
CA ARG A 51 -2.38 10.21 11.58
C ARG A 51 -3.51 10.49 10.60
N TYR A 52 -3.52 9.83 9.46
CA TYR A 52 -4.49 10.07 8.39
C TYR A 52 -5.63 9.06 8.42
N ILE A 53 -5.41 7.87 9.01
CA ILE A 53 -6.38 6.79 8.99
C ILE A 53 -6.32 5.96 10.28
N ASP A 54 -7.48 5.50 10.72
CA ASP A 54 -7.58 4.40 11.67
C ASP A 54 -7.39 3.06 10.93
N LEU A 55 -6.32 2.33 11.27
CA LEU A 55 -5.99 1.07 10.61
C LEU A 55 -7.03 -0.02 10.88
N GLU A 56 -7.84 0.07 11.94
CA GLU A 56 -8.93 -0.89 12.18
C GLU A 56 -9.97 -0.86 11.04
N LEU A 57 -10.08 0.25 10.29
CA LEU A 57 -10.97 0.34 9.12
C LEU A 57 -10.66 -0.72 8.06
N LEU A 58 -9.39 -1.08 7.88
CA LEU A 58 -8.96 -2.14 6.95
C LEU A 58 -9.53 -3.52 7.34
N ARG A 59 -9.88 -3.71 8.61
CA ARG A 59 -10.46 -4.95 9.15
C ARG A 59 -11.97 -4.87 9.23
N GLU A 60 -12.50 -3.76 9.72
CA GLU A 60 -13.93 -3.59 10.04
C GLU A 60 -14.77 -3.19 8.84
N LYS A 61 -14.22 -2.34 7.97
CA LYS A 61 -14.90 -1.78 6.80
C LYS A 61 -13.98 -1.82 5.58
N PRO A 62 -13.51 -3.01 5.17
CA PRO A 62 -12.64 -3.13 4.01
C PRO A 62 -13.33 -2.64 2.73
N ILE A 63 -12.66 -1.82 1.93
CA ILE A 63 -13.13 -1.42 0.58
C ILE A 63 -13.12 -2.64 -0.34
N ILE A 64 -12.05 -3.44 -0.26
CA ILE A 64 -11.98 -4.79 -0.82
C ILE A 64 -11.62 -5.78 0.27
N TRP A 65 -12.16 -6.99 0.23
CA TRP A 65 -11.96 -7.96 1.32
C TRP A 65 -10.47 -8.29 1.58
N GLN A 66 -9.59 -8.16 0.58
CA GLN A 66 -8.15 -8.36 0.71
C GLN A 66 -7.44 -7.28 1.53
N ASP A 67 -8.08 -6.15 1.84
CA ASP A 67 -7.51 -5.11 2.70
C ASP A 67 -7.15 -5.65 4.10
N ILE A 68 -7.87 -6.69 4.55
CA ILE A 68 -7.55 -7.42 5.79
C ILE A 68 -6.14 -8.04 5.75
N TRP A 69 -5.59 -8.33 4.57
CA TRP A 69 -4.22 -8.83 4.43
C TRP A 69 -3.20 -7.74 4.74
N VAL A 70 -3.48 -6.49 4.36
CA VAL A 70 -2.64 -5.34 4.71
C VAL A 70 -2.74 -5.09 6.21
N TYR A 71 -3.94 -5.13 6.79
CA TYR A 71 -4.13 -5.04 8.24
C TYR A 71 -3.31 -6.11 8.98
N ASN A 72 -3.50 -7.38 8.67
CA ASN A 72 -2.79 -8.49 9.32
C ASN A 72 -1.27 -8.40 9.12
N TYR A 73 -0.82 -7.95 7.94
CA TYR A 73 0.59 -7.68 7.71
C TYR A 73 1.12 -6.60 8.65
N LEU A 74 0.39 -5.50 8.83
CA LEU A 74 0.78 -4.40 9.71
C LEU A 74 0.79 -4.79 11.20
N ILE A 75 -0.13 -5.66 11.62
CA ILE A 75 -0.24 -6.10 13.03
C ILE A 75 0.78 -7.18 13.38
N TYR A 76 0.92 -8.21 12.54
CA TYR A 76 1.67 -9.42 12.89
C TYR A 76 3.06 -9.48 12.23
N ASP A 77 3.14 -9.13 10.94
CA ASP A 77 4.37 -9.25 10.17
C ASP A 77 5.29 -8.03 10.33
N ALA A 78 4.72 -6.84 10.47
CA ALA A 78 5.45 -5.57 10.61
C ALA A 78 5.90 -5.27 12.05
N THR A 79 6.05 -6.29 12.88
CA THR A 79 6.46 -6.20 14.29
C THR A 79 7.96 -5.92 14.48
N LYS A 80 8.75 -5.94 13.40
CA LYS A 80 10.21 -5.71 13.42
C LYS A 80 10.58 -4.27 13.01
N SER A 81 11.86 -3.90 13.14
CA SER A 81 12.38 -2.59 12.71
C SER A 81 12.26 -2.33 11.19
N LYS A 82 11.96 -3.37 10.40
CA LYS A 82 11.84 -3.32 8.94
C LYS A 82 10.67 -4.16 8.44
N PHE A 83 9.94 -3.63 7.47
CA PHE A 83 8.86 -4.28 6.76
C PHE A 83 9.37 -5.49 5.98
N PRO A 84 8.91 -6.72 6.31
CA PRO A 84 9.31 -7.90 5.60
C PRO A 84 8.75 -7.92 4.17
N ARG A 85 9.59 -8.25 3.19
CA ARG A 85 9.22 -8.38 1.77
C ARG A 85 8.70 -9.79 1.45
N LYS A 86 7.78 -10.29 2.26
CA LYS A 86 7.23 -11.66 2.20
C LYS A 86 5.83 -11.70 2.83
N GLY A 87 5.13 -12.82 2.68
CA GLY A 87 3.86 -13.06 3.38
C GLY A 87 2.68 -12.35 2.73
N LEU A 88 1.80 -11.77 3.56
CA LEU A 88 0.52 -11.22 3.11
C LEU A 88 0.66 -10.01 2.18
N ILE A 89 1.69 -9.18 2.36
CA ILE A 89 1.95 -8.04 1.48
C ILE A 89 2.28 -8.47 0.04
N VAL A 90 2.88 -9.65 -0.13
CA VAL A 90 3.18 -10.24 -1.45
C VAL A 90 1.90 -10.70 -2.13
N LYS A 91 1.00 -11.33 -1.38
CA LYS A 91 -0.30 -11.76 -1.93
C LYS A 91 -1.11 -10.54 -2.39
N TYR A 92 -1.15 -9.50 -1.56
CA TYR A 92 -1.85 -8.27 -1.89
C TYR A 92 -1.30 -7.60 -3.16
N GLU A 93 0.03 -7.48 -3.30
CA GLU A 93 0.63 -6.93 -4.52
C GLU A 93 0.28 -7.76 -5.76
N LYS A 94 0.35 -9.09 -5.64
CA LYS A 94 0.14 -10.00 -6.77
C LYS A 94 -1.32 -10.00 -7.25
N GLU A 95 -2.26 -9.98 -6.32
CA GLU A 95 -3.68 -10.15 -6.63
C GLU A 95 -4.42 -8.85 -6.86
N ILE A 96 -3.97 -7.74 -6.25
CA ILE A 96 -4.65 -6.44 -6.34
C ILE A 96 -3.86 -5.46 -7.19
N ILE A 97 -2.62 -5.15 -6.80
CA ILE A 97 -1.86 -4.05 -7.41
C ILE A 97 -1.36 -4.40 -8.81
N SER A 98 -0.79 -5.59 -8.99
CA SER A 98 -0.20 -5.98 -10.27
C SER A 98 -1.24 -6.05 -11.40
N PRO A 99 -2.44 -6.62 -11.21
CA PRO A 99 -3.48 -6.63 -12.24
C PRO A 99 -3.99 -5.22 -12.57
N GLN A 100 -4.21 -4.37 -11.56
CA GLN A 100 -4.63 -2.98 -11.78
C GLN A 100 -3.63 -2.20 -12.62
N LYS A 101 -2.33 -2.43 -12.41
CA LYS A 101 -1.27 -1.79 -13.19
C LYS A 101 -1.31 -2.22 -14.66
N ILE A 102 -1.52 -3.51 -14.94
CA ILE A 102 -1.63 -4.04 -16.31
C ILE A 102 -2.80 -3.35 -17.03
N ILE A 103 -3.97 -3.34 -16.40
CA ILE A 103 -5.19 -2.71 -16.95
C ILE A 103 -4.94 -1.22 -17.20
N MET A 104 -4.33 -0.49 -16.26
CA MET A 104 -4.01 0.93 -16.45
C MET A 104 -3.09 1.18 -17.64
N ASP A 105 -2.09 0.32 -17.84
CA ASP A 105 -1.15 0.46 -18.95
C ASP A 105 -1.83 0.14 -20.30
N GLU A 106 -2.72 -0.86 -20.34
CA GLU A 106 -3.58 -1.15 -21.50
C GLU A 106 -4.49 0.03 -21.85
N VAL A 107 -5.19 0.60 -20.86
CA VAL A 107 -6.06 1.77 -21.06
C VAL A 107 -5.28 2.96 -21.59
N LYS A 108 -4.07 3.22 -21.06
CA LYS A 108 -3.21 4.30 -21.57
C LYS A 108 -2.81 4.11 -23.03
N MET A 109 -2.49 2.88 -23.43
CA MET A 109 -2.16 2.59 -24.83
C MET A 109 -3.34 2.86 -25.76
N ILE A 110 -4.57 2.50 -25.34
CA ILE A 110 -5.79 2.78 -26.11
C ILE A 110 -6.01 4.29 -26.24
N LEU A 111 -5.92 5.03 -25.13
CA LEU A 111 -6.17 6.47 -25.10
C LEU A 111 -5.11 7.32 -25.82
N MET A 112 -3.89 6.81 -26.00
CA MET A 112 -2.82 7.50 -26.73
C MET A 112 -2.81 7.20 -28.24
N GLN A 113 -3.64 6.25 -28.69
CA GLN A 113 -3.80 5.89 -30.11
C GLN A 113 -5.02 6.56 -30.77
N GLY A 114 -5.85 7.27 -29.99
CA GLY A 114 -6.96 8.09 -30.47
C GLY A 114 -6.65 9.58 -30.35
#